data_AF-A0A2V7CPW8-F1
#
_entry.id   AF-A0A2V7CPW8-F1
#
_cell.length_a   1.000
_cell.length_b   1.000
_cell.length_c   1.000
_cell.angle_alpha   90.00
_cell.angle_beta   90.00
_cell.angle_gamma   90.00
#
_symmetry.space_group_name_H-M   'P 1'
#
loop_
_entity.id
_entity.type
_entity.pdbx_description
1 polymer ?
#
loop_
_entity_poly.entity_id
_entity_poly.type
_entity_poly.pdbx_seq_one_letter_code
_entity_poly.pdbx_strand_id
1 'polypeptide(L)'
;MPDLTPDQRRELGQTAEVFEMITEANPADVSALEALAEIYVKLGEREKLASVTARLVRARRNPTAATATATAPSPAPAPAAPTAVRTASPASKVPAKPPVKPVAVRSEPRARLMPLGDLLVAGGLITRDQLAQALRKQKGSGEKLGSILVRMHFINEDQLAGFLSQQYGVPSITLSSVNVEMNVLQLLPGGIARRYDLLPIQRDGDSLTVA
;
A
#
# COMPACT_ATOMS: atom_id res chain seq x y z
N MET A 1 26.82 -2.22 30.96
CA MET A 1 26.61 -2.64 29.56
C MET A 1 26.04 -4.04 29.60
N PRO A 2 24.93 -4.34 28.92
CA PRO A 2 24.42 -5.71 28.89
C PRO A 2 25.42 -6.62 28.17
N ASP A 3 25.84 -7.69 28.82
CA ASP A 3 26.72 -8.71 28.23
C ASP A 3 25.95 -9.45 27.13
N LEU A 4 26.31 -9.20 25.86
CA LEU A 4 25.75 -9.93 24.74
C LEU A 4 26.25 -11.38 24.77
N THR A 5 25.30 -12.32 24.72
CA THR A 5 25.57 -13.76 24.59
C THR A 5 26.34 -14.08 23.29
N PRO A 6 27.13 -15.17 23.24
CA PRO A 6 27.90 -15.52 22.05
C PRO A 6 27.03 -15.74 20.81
N ASP A 7 25.81 -16.26 20.96
CA ASP A 7 24.84 -16.42 19.87
C ASP A 7 24.33 -15.09 19.35
N GLN A 8 24.00 -14.14 20.25
CA GLN A 8 23.59 -12.79 19.85
C GLN A 8 24.71 -12.02 19.11
N ARG A 9 25.98 -12.23 19.48
CA ARG A 9 27.10 -11.65 18.73
C ARG A 9 27.22 -12.24 17.33
N ARG A 10 26.93 -13.54 17.17
CA ARG A 10 26.94 -14.21 15.86
C ARG A 10 25.79 -13.72 14.97
N GLU A 11 24.58 -13.59 15.51
CA GLU A 11 23.43 -13.05 14.78
C GLU A 11 23.65 -11.59 14.36
N LEU A 12 24.20 -10.76 15.25
CA LEU A 12 24.57 -9.38 14.91
C LEU A 12 25.69 -9.32 13.88
N GLY A 13 26.66 -10.23 13.92
CA GLY A 13 27.70 -10.35 12.91
C GLY A 13 27.14 -10.68 11.53
N GLN A 14 26.24 -11.66 11.43
CA GLN A 14 25.55 -12.01 10.18
C GLN A 14 24.69 -10.85 9.67
N THR A 15 24.00 -10.15 10.58
CA THR A 15 23.22 -8.97 10.22
C THR A 15 24.12 -7.84 9.71
N ALA A 16 25.30 -7.64 10.31
CA ALA A 16 26.28 -6.66 9.84
C ALA A 16 26.78 -6.97 8.42
N GLU A 17 27.04 -8.24 8.09
CA GLU A 17 27.46 -8.63 6.73
C GLU A 17 26.42 -8.28 5.67
N VAL A 18 25.13 -8.49 5.98
CA VAL A 18 24.04 -8.11 5.07
C VAL A 18 24.01 -6.61 4.83
N PHE A 19 24.17 -5.79 5.86
CA PHE A 19 24.19 -4.34 5.71
C PHE A 19 25.47 -3.83 5.03
N GLU A 20 26.63 -4.45 5.26
CA GLU A 20 27.87 -4.14 4.52
C GLU A 20 27.64 -4.35 3.01
N MET A 21 27.03 -5.48 2.61
CA MET A 21 26.70 -5.77 1.20
C MET A 21 25.77 -4.71 0.60
N ILE A 22 24.80 -4.20 1.37
CA ILE A 22 23.90 -3.12 0.94
C ILE A 22 24.68 -1.81 0.77
N THR A 23 25.58 -1.47 1.70
CA THR A 23 26.41 -0.25 1.59
C THR A 23 27.47 -0.34 0.50
N GLU A 24 27.88 -1.55 0.12
CA GLU A 24 28.78 -1.76 -1.03
C GLU A 24 28.05 -1.51 -2.35
N ALA A 25 26.79 -1.94 -2.45
CA ALA A 25 25.93 -1.66 -3.61
C ALA A 25 25.49 -0.18 -3.66
N ASN A 26 25.32 0.48 -2.51
CA ASN A 26 24.94 1.89 -2.42
C ASN A 26 25.70 2.62 -1.28
N PRO A 27 26.87 3.22 -1.57
CA PRO A 27 27.72 3.84 -0.55
C PRO A 27 27.17 5.16 0.01
N ALA A 28 26.07 5.68 -0.55
CA ALA A 28 25.39 6.88 -0.08
C ALA A 28 24.13 6.57 0.75
N ASP A 29 23.83 5.29 0.99
CA ASP A 29 22.64 4.89 1.74
C ASP A 29 22.80 5.18 3.24
N VAL A 30 22.19 6.29 3.67
CA VAL A 30 22.28 6.76 5.06
C VAL A 30 21.63 5.76 6.02
N SER A 31 20.55 5.10 5.60
CA SER A 31 19.80 4.16 6.45
C SER A 31 20.59 2.87 6.70
N ALA A 32 21.25 2.32 5.68
CA ALA A 32 22.11 1.16 5.84
C ALA A 32 23.35 1.46 6.71
N LEU A 33 23.93 2.66 6.57
CA LEU A 33 25.06 3.11 7.40
C LEU A 33 24.65 3.35 8.87
N GLU A 34 23.44 3.84 9.13
CA GLU A 34 22.90 4.00 10.49
C GLU A 34 22.70 2.64 11.18
N ALA A 35 22.14 1.66 10.46
CA ALA A 35 21.98 0.30 10.98
C ALA A 35 23.33 -0.39 11.28
N LEU A 36 24.32 -0.24 10.40
CA LEU A 36 25.69 -0.74 10.63
C LEU A 36 26.34 -0.12 11.87
N ALA A 37 26.18 1.19 12.05
CA ALA A 37 26.71 1.88 13.23
C ALA A 37 26.11 1.31 14.51
N GLU A 38 24.79 1.09 14.55
CA GLU A 38 24.10 0.53 15.72
C GLU A 38 24.55 -0.91 16.03
N ILE A 39 24.76 -1.73 14.99
CA ILE A 39 25.25 -3.10 15.14
C ILE A 39 26.70 -3.12 15.65
N TYR A 40 27.59 -2.27 15.13
CA TYR A 40 28.97 -2.18 15.61
C TYR A 40 29.10 -1.59 17.01
N VAL A 41 28.20 -0.68 17.42
CA VAL A 41 28.09 -0.25 18.83
C VAL A 41 27.79 -1.44 19.74
N LYS A 42 26.85 -2.31 19.34
CA LYS A 42 26.44 -3.48 20.13
C LYS A 42 27.52 -4.57 20.14
N LEU A 43 28.28 -4.72 19.06
CA LEU A 43 29.41 -5.66 18.96
C LEU A 43 30.69 -5.15 19.64
N GLY A 44 30.80 -3.85 19.93
CA GLY A 44 32.01 -3.25 20.51
C GLY A 44 33.15 -3.04 19.50
N GLU A 45 32.87 -3.16 18.20
CA GLU A 45 33.84 -3.05 17.10
C GLU A 45 34.16 -1.58 16.79
N ARG A 46 35.01 -0.98 17.63
CA ARG A 46 35.32 0.47 17.56
C ARG A 46 35.99 0.92 16.26
N GLU A 47 36.81 0.06 15.65
CA GLU A 47 37.49 0.39 14.39
C GLU A 47 36.49 0.49 13.22
N LYS A 48 35.58 -0.48 13.11
CA LYS A 48 34.54 -0.50 12.07
C LYS A 48 33.53 0.62 12.28
N LEU A 49 33.16 0.91 13.52
CA LEU A 49 32.32 2.04 13.88
C LEU A 49 32.92 3.37 13.41
N ALA A 50 34.22 3.61 13.61
CA ALA A 50 34.86 4.84 13.17
C ALA A 50 34.78 5.02 11.64
N SER A 51 34.99 3.94 10.88
CA SER A 51 34.85 3.92 9.41
C SER A 51 33.42 4.23 8.96
N VAL A 52 32.42 3.58 9.55
CA VAL A 52 31.00 3.78 9.22
C VAL A 52 30.55 5.20 9.58
N THR A 53 30.98 5.72 10.72
CA THR A 53 30.62 7.08 11.16
C THR A 53 31.22 8.14 10.22
N ALA A 54 32.45 7.94 9.75
CA ALA A 54 33.06 8.82 8.75
C ALA A 54 32.32 8.78 7.40
N ARG A 55 31.89 7.58 6.96
CA ARG A 55 31.04 7.42 5.77
C ARG A 55 29.68 8.08 5.93
N LEU A 56 29.04 7.95 7.09
CA LEU A 56 27.74 8.55 7.41
C LEU A 56 27.81 10.09 7.43
N VAL A 57 28.85 10.67 8.01
CA VAL A 57 29.08 12.13 7.98
C VAL A 57 29.30 12.63 6.55
N ARG A 58 30.01 11.87 5.72
CA ARG A 58 30.21 12.18 4.30
C ARG A 58 28.92 12.08 3.49
N ALA A 59 28.12 11.03 3.72
CA ALA A 59 26.81 10.84 3.08
C ALA A 59 25.83 11.97 3.46
N ARG A 60 25.81 12.41 4.72
CA ARG A 60 25.00 13.55 5.17
C ARG A 60 25.47 14.91 4.62
N ARG A 61 26.77 15.08 4.36
CA ARG A 61 27.35 16.33 3.82
C ARG A 61 27.12 16.51 2.33
N ASN A 62 26.87 15.44 1.58
CA ASN A 62 26.63 15.51 0.14
C ASN A 62 25.26 14.87 -0.19
N PRO A 63 24.14 15.53 0.18
CA PRO A 63 22.79 15.01 -0.10
C PRO A 63 22.48 14.97 -1.61
N THR A 64 23.33 15.56 -2.44
CA THR A 64 23.10 15.84 -3.87
C THR A 64 23.39 14.68 -4.83
N ALA A 65 23.70 13.48 -4.34
CA ALA A 65 23.89 12.30 -5.20
C ALA A 65 22.87 11.17 -4.98
N ALA A 66 21.99 11.27 -3.97
CA ALA A 66 21.00 10.24 -3.66
C ALA A 66 19.54 10.74 -3.75
N THR A 67 19.30 11.84 -4.49
CA THR A 67 17.94 12.25 -4.88
C THR A 67 17.83 12.33 -6.41
N ALA A 68 17.93 11.17 -7.06
CA ALA A 68 17.22 10.92 -8.30
C ALA A 68 16.17 9.86 -7.98
N THR A 69 15.05 10.25 -7.36
CA THR A 69 13.85 10.40 -8.17
C THR A 69 12.90 11.47 -7.62
N ALA A 70 12.45 12.31 -8.55
CA ALA A 70 11.24 13.15 -8.53
C ALA A 70 11.28 14.50 -7.78
N THR A 71 11.48 15.58 -8.54
CA THR A 71 10.47 16.66 -8.72
C THR A 71 10.93 17.65 -9.81
N ALA A 72 9.97 18.09 -10.62
CA ALA A 72 10.09 18.92 -11.82
C ALA A 72 10.79 20.29 -11.62
N PRO A 73 11.21 20.95 -12.71
CA PRO A 73 10.38 22.05 -13.18
C PRO A 73 10.22 22.13 -14.71
N SER A 74 9.14 22.84 -15.08
CA SER A 74 8.75 23.36 -16.39
C SER A 74 9.92 23.74 -17.32
N PRO A 75 9.74 23.58 -18.65
CA PRO A 75 9.71 24.80 -19.45
C PRO A 75 8.57 24.83 -20.47
N ALA A 76 7.94 26.01 -20.57
CA ALA A 76 7.21 26.45 -21.74
C ALA A 76 8.11 26.42 -22.98
N PRO A 77 7.54 26.20 -24.17
CA PRO A 77 7.31 27.37 -25.02
C PRO A 77 5.95 27.35 -25.72
N ALA A 78 5.34 28.54 -25.81
CA ALA A 78 4.30 28.85 -26.79
C ALA A 78 4.87 28.74 -28.22
N PRO A 79 4.03 28.44 -29.22
CA PRO A 79 3.56 29.55 -30.03
C PRO A 79 2.05 29.50 -30.34
N ALA A 80 1.55 30.70 -30.61
CA ALA A 80 0.16 31.05 -30.79
C ALA A 80 -0.50 30.35 -32.00
N ALA A 81 -1.71 29.84 -31.79
CA ALA A 81 -2.71 29.71 -32.84
C ALA A 81 -3.50 31.04 -32.93
N PRO A 82 -3.81 31.56 -34.13
CA PRO A 82 -4.86 32.54 -34.26
C PRO A 82 -6.21 31.88 -34.59
N THR A 83 -7.24 32.53 -34.06
CA THR A 83 -8.57 32.65 -34.64
C THR A 83 -9.60 31.54 -34.33
N ALA A 84 -10.39 31.90 -33.32
CA ALA A 84 -11.73 31.42 -33.01
C ALA A 84 -12.63 31.28 -34.23
N VAL A 85 -13.40 30.18 -34.31
CA VAL A 85 -14.72 30.17 -34.94
C VAL A 85 -15.62 29.07 -34.36
N ARG A 86 -16.83 29.49 -33.95
CA ARG A 86 -18.12 28.77 -33.92
C ARG A 86 -18.41 27.71 -32.83
N THR A 87 -19.27 28.14 -31.90
CA THR A 87 -20.63 27.62 -31.67
C THR A 87 -20.88 26.13 -31.88
N ALA A 88 -21.15 25.41 -30.79
CA ALA A 88 -22.43 24.70 -30.54
C ALA A 88 -22.26 23.67 -29.40
N SER A 89 -22.97 23.88 -28.29
CA SER A 89 -23.56 22.75 -27.55
C SER A 89 -24.58 22.07 -28.47
N PRO A 90 -24.79 20.74 -28.41
CA PRO A 90 -25.32 20.10 -27.21
C PRO A 90 -24.88 18.64 -26.98
N ALA A 91 -25.50 18.02 -25.97
CA ALA A 91 -25.70 16.58 -25.78
C ALA A 91 -24.66 15.81 -24.94
N SER A 92 -25.14 15.46 -23.73
CA SER A 92 -24.84 14.23 -23.02
C SER A 92 -24.28 13.11 -23.88
N LYS A 93 -23.09 12.62 -23.51
CA LYS A 93 -22.76 11.21 -23.77
C LYS A 93 -21.84 10.68 -22.69
N VAL A 94 -22.46 10.07 -21.69
CA VAL A 94 -21.87 9.01 -20.88
C VAL A 94 -21.60 7.82 -21.81
N PRO A 95 -20.37 7.31 -21.97
CA PRO A 95 -20.17 5.95 -22.48
C PRO A 95 -20.24 5.00 -21.27
N ALA A 96 -21.36 4.33 -21.01
CA ALA A 96 -21.79 3.08 -21.65
C ALA A 96 -20.73 1.95 -21.55
N LYS A 97 -20.79 1.25 -20.41
CA LYS A 97 -20.66 -0.21 -20.20
C LYS A 97 -19.74 -0.98 -21.17
N PRO A 98 -18.59 -1.53 -20.71
CA PRO A 98 -17.98 -2.65 -21.42
C PRO A 98 -18.74 -3.95 -21.12
N PRO A 99 -18.77 -4.91 -22.06
CA PRO A 99 -19.58 -6.13 -21.95
C PRO A 99 -18.93 -7.12 -20.98
N VAL A 100 -19.72 -7.58 -20.00
CA VAL A 100 -19.39 -8.75 -19.17
C VAL A 100 -19.52 -10.02 -20.01
N LYS A 101 -18.40 -10.71 -20.25
CA LYS A 101 -18.43 -12.13 -20.61
C LYS A 101 -18.42 -12.93 -19.30
N PRO A 102 -19.33 -13.89 -19.10
CA PRO A 102 -19.22 -14.83 -17.98
C PRO A 102 -18.12 -15.83 -18.35
N VAL A 103 -16.89 -15.55 -17.93
CA VAL A 103 -15.79 -16.50 -18.06
C VAL A 103 -15.79 -17.36 -16.81
N ALA A 104 -16.52 -18.48 -16.91
CA ALA A 104 -16.37 -19.61 -16.01
C ALA A 104 -14.97 -20.19 -16.20
N VAL A 105 -14.10 -20.09 -15.19
CA VAL A 105 -12.88 -20.90 -15.12
C VAL A 105 -12.78 -21.47 -13.71
N ARG A 106 -12.98 -22.79 -13.67
CA ARG A 106 -12.63 -23.67 -12.55
C ARG A 106 -11.14 -23.53 -12.21
N SER A 107 -10.87 -23.44 -10.92
CA SER A 107 -9.74 -24.05 -10.21
C SER A 107 -8.33 -23.88 -10.80
N GLU A 108 -7.59 -22.86 -10.33
CA GLU A 108 -6.13 -22.97 -10.14
C GLU A 108 -5.67 -22.29 -8.83
N PRO A 109 -4.94 -23.00 -7.94
CA PRO A 109 -4.46 -22.47 -6.68
C PRO A 109 -3.16 -21.70 -6.91
N ARG A 110 -3.25 -20.48 -7.44
CA ARG A 110 -2.12 -19.53 -7.49
C ARG A 110 -2.50 -18.07 -7.22
N ALA A 111 -3.76 -17.79 -6.89
CA ALA A 111 -4.22 -16.48 -6.43
C ALA A 111 -3.84 -16.18 -4.95
N ARG A 112 -2.74 -16.75 -4.46
CA ARG A 112 -2.22 -16.41 -3.14
C ARG A 112 -1.30 -15.19 -3.30
N LEU A 113 -1.86 -14.01 -3.00
CA LEU A 113 -1.16 -12.75 -2.72
C LEU A 113 -0.80 -11.86 -3.93
N MET A 114 -1.73 -11.62 -4.86
CA MET A 114 -1.58 -10.43 -5.72
C MET A 114 -1.89 -9.16 -4.90
N PRO A 115 -1.06 -8.11 -4.97
CA PRO A 115 -1.32 -6.85 -4.28
C PRO A 115 -2.66 -6.25 -4.74
N LEU A 116 -3.41 -5.67 -3.81
CA LEU A 116 -4.71 -5.05 -4.11
C LEU A 116 -4.60 -4.01 -5.25
N GLY A 117 -3.50 -3.26 -5.31
CA GLY A 117 -3.25 -2.30 -6.38
C GLY A 117 -3.18 -2.93 -7.77
N ASP A 118 -2.49 -4.07 -7.90
CA ASP A 118 -2.38 -4.78 -9.17
C ASP A 118 -3.73 -5.38 -9.59
N LEU A 119 -4.51 -5.88 -8.62
CA LEU A 119 -5.86 -6.39 -8.88
C LEU A 119 -6.78 -5.29 -9.41
N LEU A 120 -6.75 -4.09 -8.81
CA LEU A 120 -7.56 -2.96 -9.26
C LEU A 120 -7.17 -2.50 -10.67
N VAL A 121 -5.87 -2.55 -11.01
CA VAL A 121 -5.40 -2.26 -12.37
C VAL A 121 -5.83 -3.35 -13.36
N ALA A 122 -5.72 -4.63 -12.98
CA ALA A 122 -6.15 -5.75 -13.82
C ALA A 122 -7.67 -5.74 -14.07
N GLY A 123 -8.45 -5.30 -13.07
CA GLY A 123 -9.89 -5.08 -13.18
C GLY A 123 -10.30 -3.82 -13.96
N GLY A 124 -9.32 -2.99 -14.39
CA GLY A 124 -9.58 -1.75 -15.14
C GLY A 124 -10.25 -0.64 -14.33
N LEU A 125 -10.27 -0.74 -12.99
CA LEU A 125 -10.84 0.28 -12.11
C LEU A 125 -9.92 1.49 -11.97
N ILE A 126 -8.60 1.27 -12.05
CA ILE A 126 -7.59 2.32 -11.97
C ILE A 126 -6.49 2.11 -12.99
N THR A 127 -5.81 3.20 -13.34
CA THR A 127 -4.61 3.15 -14.16
C THR A 127 -3.34 2.99 -13.33
N ARG A 128 -2.25 2.55 -13.97
CA ARG A 128 -0.92 2.43 -13.33
C ARG A 128 -0.43 3.76 -12.75
N ASP A 129 -0.74 4.87 -13.42
CA ASP A 129 -0.37 6.21 -12.95
C ASP A 129 -1.11 6.58 -11.66
N GLN A 130 -2.43 6.37 -11.61
CA GLN A 130 -3.26 6.59 -10.42
C GLN A 130 -2.80 5.73 -9.23
N LEU A 131 -2.45 4.47 -9.49
CA LEU A 131 -1.90 3.59 -8.45
C LEU A 131 -0.57 4.14 -7.90
N ALA A 132 0.33 4.61 -8.76
CA ALA A 132 1.60 5.18 -8.33
C ALA A 132 1.40 6.43 -7.47
N GLN A 133 0.46 7.30 -7.84
CA GLN A 133 0.10 8.48 -7.05
C GLN A 133 -0.47 8.09 -5.68
N ALA A 134 -1.36 7.10 -5.63
CA ALA A 134 -1.94 6.61 -4.38
C ALA A 134 -0.88 5.98 -3.45
N LEU A 135 0.05 5.20 -3.99
CA LEU A 135 1.17 4.61 -3.23
C LEU A 135 2.11 5.66 -2.64
N ARG A 136 2.36 6.77 -3.37
CA ARG A 136 3.15 7.90 -2.84
C ARG A 136 2.47 8.53 -1.63
N LYS A 137 1.15 8.76 -1.70
CA LYS A 137 0.38 9.26 -0.54
C LYS A 137 0.33 8.26 0.61
N GLN A 138 0.25 6.97 0.30
CA GLN A 138 0.24 5.92 1.32
C GLN A 138 1.49 5.92 2.17
N LYS A 139 2.67 6.03 1.53
CA LYS A 139 3.96 6.11 2.24
C LYS A 139 4.04 7.30 3.22
N GLY A 140 3.34 8.39 2.93
CA GLY A 140 3.31 9.58 3.80
C GLY A 140 2.22 9.57 4.86
N SER A 141 1.13 8.81 4.65
CA SER A 141 -0.07 8.88 5.50
C SER A 141 -0.32 7.64 6.36
N GLY A 142 0.24 6.48 6.03
CA GLY A 142 -0.01 5.21 6.74
C GLY A 142 -1.42 4.63 6.60
N GLU A 143 -2.29 5.27 5.80
CA GLU A 143 -3.68 4.82 5.57
C GLU A 143 -3.74 3.60 4.62
N LYS A 144 -4.90 2.93 4.60
CA LYS A 144 -5.15 1.83 3.65
C LYS A 144 -5.19 2.38 2.21
N LEU A 145 -4.56 1.67 1.27
CA LEU A 145 -4.51 2.06 -0.15
C LEU A 145 -5.91 2.32 -0.74
N GLY A 146 -6.89 1.48 -0.39
CA GLY A 146 -8.29 1.65 -0.82
C GLY A 146 -8.90 2.97 -0.36
N SER A 147 -8.71 3.35 0.90
CA SER A 147 -9.22 4.61 1.44
C SER A 147 -8.59 5.84 0.76
N ILE A 148 -7.31 5.75 0.39
CA ILE A 148 -6.62 6.82 -0.35
C ILE A 148 -7.19 6.95 -1.76
N LEU A 149 -7.45 5.83 -2.44
CA LEU A 149 -8.04 5.82 -3.78
C LEU A 149 -9.45 6.46 -3.79
N VAL A 150 -10.24 6.18 -2.75
CA VAL A 150 -11.56 6.82 -2.54
C VAL A 150 -11.40 8.32 -2.27
N ARG A 151 -10.50 8.71 -1.36
CA ARG A 151 -10.26 10.14 -1.02
C ARG A 151 -9.73 10.95 -2.20
N MET A 152 -8.99 10.32 -3.11
CA MET A 152 -8.51 10.93 -4.35
C MET A 152 -9.55 10.93 -5.49
N HIS A 153 -10.77 10.41 -5.24
CA HIS A 153 -11.83 10.24 -6.23
C HIS A 153 -11.41 9.44 -7.47
N PHE A 154 -10.47 8.51 -7.32
CA PHE A 154 -10.09 7.59 -8.39
C PHE A 154 -11.04 6.39 -8.48
N ILE A 155 -11.61 5.97 -7.35
CA ILE A 155 -12.60 4.88 -7.27
C ILE A 155 -13.69 5.30 -6.29
N ASN A 156 -14.94 4.89 -6.53
CA ASN A 156 -16.04 5.04 -5.58
C ASN A 156 -16.05 3.89 -4.55
N GLU A 157 -16.58 4.12 -3.35
CA GLU A 157 -16.69 3.07 -2.32
C GLU A 157 -17.51 1.87 -2.80
N ASP A 158 -18.62 2.08 -3.51
CA ASP A 158 -19.43 1.00 -4.08
C ASP A 158 -18.66 0.15 -5.09
N GLN A 159 -17.80 0.79 -5.90
CA GLN A 159 -16.98 0.08 -6.89
C GLN A 159 -15.87 -0.73 -6.21
N LEU A 160 -15.24 -0.17 -5.18
CA LEU A 160 -14.24 -0.86 -4.39
C LEU A 160 -14.86 -2.05 -3.65
N ALA A 161 -16.01 -1.85 -3.00
CA ALA A 161 -16.74 -2.89 -2.28
C ALA A 161 -17.16 -4.02 -3.22
N GLY A 162 -17.75 -3.70 -4.38
CA GLY A 162 -18.17 -4.68 -5.38
C GLY A 162 -16.98 -5.46 -5.97
N PHE A 163 -15.85 -4.80 -6.20
CA PHE A 163 -14.64 -5.47 -6.68
C PHE A 163 -14.05 -6.42 -5.62
N LEU A 164 -13.96 -5.97 -4.36
CA LEU A 164 -13.51 -6.81 -3.25
C LEU A 164 -14.44 -8.00 -3.05
N SER A 165 -15.75 -7.80 -3.19
CA SER A 165 -16.73 -8.88 -3.11
C SER A 165 -16.50 -9.96 -4.15
N GLN A 166 -16.24 -9.58 -5.41
CA GLN A 166 -15.88 -10.53 -6.46
C GLN A 166 -14.56 -11.25 -6.19
N GLN A 167 -13.56 -10.53 -5.66
CA GLN A 167 -12.23 -11.08 -5.39
C GLN A 167 -12.22 -12.07 -4.22
N TYR A 168 -12.93 -11.77 -3.14
CA TYR A 168 -12.99 -12.59 -1.93
C TYR A 168 -14.17 -13.58 -1.93
N GLY A 169 -15.08 -13.47 -2.90
CA GLY A 169 -16.29 -14.29 -2.98
C GLY A 169 -17.30 -14.00 -1.87
N VAL A 170 -17.19 -12.85 -1.19
CA VAL A 170 -18.08 -12.45 -0.10
C VAL A 170 -19.02 -11.37 -0.61
N PRO A 171 -20.35 -11.55 -0.60
CA PRO A 171 -21.29 -10.56 -1.14
C PRO A 171 -21.22 -9.23 -0.36
N SER A 172 -21.13 -8.11 -1.09
CA SER A 172 -21.36 -6.79 -0.49
C SER A 172 -22.83 -6.66 -0.13
N ILE A 173 -23.13 -6.42 1.14
CA ILE A 173 -24.49 -6.22 1.63
C ILE A 173 -24.66 -4.80 2.17
N THR A 174 -25.79 -4.18 1.85
CA THR A 174 -26.14 -2.87 2.38
C THR A 174 -26.90 -3.05 3.69
N LEU A 175 -26.23 -2.81 4.81
CA LEU A 175 -26.77 -2.95 6.17
C LEU A 175 -28.08 -2.17 6.39
N SER A 176 -28.28 -1.05 5.68
CA SER A 176 -29.48 -0.21 5.79
C SER A 176 -30.79 -0.91 5.38
N SER A 177 -30.71 -1.99 4.61
CA SER A 177 -31.89 -2.74 4.11
C SER A 177 -32.05 -4.11 4.76
N VAL A 178 -31.18 -4.47 5.70
CA VAL A 178 -31.17 -5.79 6.32
C VAL A 178 -31.88 -5.74 7.67
N ASN A 179 -32.87 -6.60 7.85
CA ASN A 179 -33.55 -6.79 9.14
C ASN A 179 -32.80 -7.86 9.94
N VAL A 180 -32.12 -7.46 11.01
CA VAL A 180 -31.37 -8.37 11.88
C VAL A 180 -32.25 -8.78 13.05
N GLU A 181 -32.37 -10.08 13.30
CA GLU A 181 -33.14 -10.57 14.44
C GLU A 181 -32.40 -10.38 15.78
N MET A 182 -33.14 -10.03 16.83
CA MET A 182 -32.58 -9.79 18.16
C MET A 182 -31.85 -11.02 18.74
N ASN A 183 -32.34 -12.22 18.41
CA ASN A 183 -31.72 -13.49 18.82
C ASN A 183 -30.30 -13.64 18.27
N VAL A 184 -30.04 -13.10 17.07
CA VAL A 184 -28.72 -13.11 16.40
C VAL A 184 -27.76 -12.12 17.05
N LEU A 185 -28.25 -10.95 17.45
CA LEU A 185 -27.44 -9.95 18.15
C LEU A 185 -26.97 -10.42 19.54
N GLN A 186 -27.76 -11.26 20.22
CA GLN A 186 -27.38 -11.81 21.53
C GLN A 186 -26.27 -12.87 21.46
N LEU A 187 -26.01 -13.45 20.28
CA LEU A 187 -24.94 -14.44 20.09
C LEU A 187 -23.54 -13.81 20.13
N LEU A 188 -23.41 -12.53 19.77
CA LEU A 188 -22.12 -11.84 19.77
C LEU A 188 -22.07 -10.82 20.92
N PRO A 189 -21.25 -11.05 21.96
CA PRO A 189 -21.05 -10.06 23.02
C PRO A 189 -20.59 -8.72 22.43
N GLY A 190 -21.21 -7.62 22.85
CA GLY A 190 -20.93 -6.29 22.29
C GLY A 190 -19.46 -5.84 22.41
N GLY A 191 -18.71 -6.38 23.39
CA GLY A 191 -17.28 -6.13 23.51
C GLY A 191 -16.46 -6.69 22.34
N ILE A 192 -16.84 -7.85 21.82
CA ILE A 192 -16.19 -8.47 20.64
C ILE A 192 -16.61 -7.73 19.39
N ALA A 193 -17.90 -7.42 19.26
CA ALA A 193 -18.46 -6.66 18.14
C ALA A 193 -17.70 -5.34 17.91
N ARG A 194 -17.48 -4.55 18.97
CA ARG A 194 -16.77 -3.26 18.88
C ARG A 194 -15.27 -3.40 18.65
N ARG A 195 -14.63 -4.45 19.18
CA ARG A 195 -13.18 -4.62 19.07
C ARG A 195 -12.76 -5.01 17.66
N TYR A 196 -13.58 -5.83 17.00
CA TYR A 196 -13.29 -6.36 15.66
C TYR A 196 -14.12 -5.70 14.56
N ASP A 197 -14.96 -4.71 14.90
CA ASP A 197 -15.89 -4.05 13.99
C ASP A 197 -16.78 -5.07 13.26
N LEU A 198 -17.33 -6.01 14.03
CA LEU A 198 -18.16 -7.11 13.53
C LEU A 198 -19.63 -6.90 13.91
N LEU A 199 -20.52 -7.16 12.97
CA LEU A 199 -21.97 -7.13 13.19
C LEU A 199 -22.59 -8.46 12.76
N PRO A 200 -23.20 -9.23 13.69
CA PRO A 200 -23.85 -10.48 13.34
C PRO A 200 -25.19 -10.20 12.65
N ILE A 201 -25.42 -10.85 11.51
CA ILE A 201 -26.54 -10.52 10.62
C ILE A 201 -27.56 -11.63 10.61
N GLN A 202 -27.09 -12.87 10.43
CA GLN A 202 -27.94 -14.04 10.33
C GLN A 202 -27.24 -15.24 10.94
N ARG A 203 -28.02 -16.11 11.57
CA ARG A 203 -27.58 -17.42 12.02
C ARG A 203 -28.29 -18.48 11.20
N ASP A 204 -27.52 -19.41 10.65
CA ASP A 204 -28.01 -20.62 10.00
C ASP A 204 -27.38 -21.84 10.68
N GLY A 205 -28.14 -22.49 11.57
CA GLY A 205 -27.66 -23.61 12.38
C GLY A 205 -26.44 -23.26 13.25
N ASP A 206 -25.29 -23.83 12.87
CA ASP A 206 -23.97 -23.62 13.50
C ASP A 206 -23.13 -22.51 12.84
N SER A 207 -23.61 -21.93 11.73
CA SER A 207 -22.92 -20.85 11.01
C SER A 207 -23.51 -19.49 11.38
N LEU A 208 -22.64 -18.51 11.67
CA LEU A 208 -23.01 -17.12 11.92
C LEU A 208 -22.43 -16.24 10.83
N THR A 209 -23.29 -15.58 10.06
CA THR A 209 -22.90 -14.59 9.07
C THR A 209 -22.67 -13.26 9.77
N VAL A 210 -21.46 -12.71 9.62
CA VAL A 210 -21.04 -11.42 10.16
C VAL A 210 -20.68 -10.45 9.04
N ALA A 211 -20.97 -9.16 9.25
CA ALA A 211 -20.49 -8.03 8.45
C ALA A 211 -19.34 -7.35 9.16
#